data_AF-A0A8S1ACG1-F1
#
_entry.id   AF-A0A8S1ACG1-F1
#
_cell.length_a   1.000
_cell.length_b   1.000
_cell.length_c   1.000
_cell.angle_alpha   90.00
_cell.angle_beta   90.00
_cell.angle_gamma   90.00
#
_symmetry.space_group_name_H-M   'P 1'
#
loop_
_entity.id
_entity.type
_entity.pdbx_description
1 polymer ?
#
loop_
_entity_poly.entity_id
_entity_poly.type
_entity_poly.pdbx_seq_one_letter_code
_entity_poly.pdbx_strand_id
1 'polypeptide(L)'
;MVSLTLTRTTIACLLLVIFLAILVQESTARPPWQSSGSGVFTESAECHTDDELLDLCQRCAKLTKSKLAYPACCSTDLQARKWCSDYVYFGRGQYDFY
;
A
#
# COMPACT_ATOMS: atom_id res chain seq x y z
N MET A 1 13.85 11.51 -46.06
CA MET A 1 14.76 11.15 -44.95
C MET A 1 14.41 11.84 -43.62
N VAL A 2 14.03 13.12 -43.62
CA VAL A 2 13.69 13.89 -42.39
C VAL A 2 12.45 13.35 -41.66
N SER A 3 11.39 12.92 -42.37
CA SER A 3 10.17 12.41 -41.72
C SER A 3 10.35 11.05 -41.03
N LEU A 4 11.31 10.23 -41.47
CA LEU A 4 11.59 8.91 -40.88
C LEU A 4 12.48 8.99 -39.62
N THR A 5 13.34 10.01 -39.56
CA THR A 5 14.16 10.28 -38.36
C THR A 5 13.30 10.91 -37.26
N LEU A 6 12.37 11.80 -37.62
CA LEU A 6 11.40 12.40 -36.70
C LEU A 6 10.49 11.34 -36.03
N THR A 7 9.99 10.36 -36.80
CA THR A 7 9.15 9.28 -36.24
C THR A 7 9.94 8.33 -35.34
N ARG A 8 11.21 8.03 -35.64
CA ARG A 8 12.06 7.24 -34.73
C ARG A 8 12.33 7.97 -33.41
N THR A 9 12.59 9.27 -33.45
CA THR A 9 12.81 10.05 -32.23
C THR A 9 11.54 10.15 -31.37
N THR A 10 10.37 10.32 -31.98
CA THR A 10 9.12 10.37 -31.21
C THR A 10 8.79 9.03 -30.57
N ILE A 11 8.97 7.91 -31.29
CA ILE A 11 8.78 6.56 -30.74
C ILE A 11 9.76 6.31 -29.58
N ALA A 12 11.03 6.68 -29.72
CA ALA A 12 12.03 6.53 -28.66
C ALA A 12 11.66 7.35 -27.40
N CYS A 13 11.19 8.59 -27.57
CA CYS A 13 10.71 9.41 -26.47
C CYS A 13 9.49 8.79 -25.77
N LEU A 14 8.52 8.29 -26.53
CA LEU A 14 7.33 7.63 -25.96
C LEU A 14 7.70 6.38 -25.17
N LEU A 15 8.59 5.53 -25.72
CA LEU A 15 9.07 4.33 -25.03
C LEU A 15 9.81 4.67 -23.74
N LEU A 16 10.64 5.73 -23.76
CA LEU A 16 11.36 6.19 -22.57
C LEU A 16 10.41 6.73 -21.50
N VAL A 17 9.39 7.49 -21.88
CA VAL A 17 8.35 7.98 -20.95
C VAL A 17 7.55 6.83 -20.34
N ILE A 18 7.15 5.84 -21.14
CA ILE A 18 6.44 4.65 -20.65
C ILE A 18 7.31 3.86 -19.68
N PHE A 19 8.60 3.65 -19.99
CA PHE A 19 9.52 2.96 -19.11
C PHE A 19 9.69 3.68 -17.77
N LEU A 20 9.84 5.01 -17.79
CA LEU A 20 9.90 5.82 -16.57
C LEU A 20 8.59 5.73 -15.76
N ALA A 21 7.43 5.71 -16.41
CA ALA A 21 6.15 5.56 -15.73
C ALA A 21 6.03 4.21 -15.00
N ILE A 22 6.51 3.12 -15.61
CA ILE A 22 6.54 1.78 -15.01
C ILE A 22 7.46 1.78 -13.77
N LEU A 23 8.66 2.36 -13.88
CA LEU A 23 9.59 2.47 -12.74
C LEU A 23 9.01 3.31 -11.60
N VAL A 24 8.31 4.40 -11.93
CA VAL A 24 7.64 5.24 -10.94
C VAL A 24 6.54 4.45 -10.24
N GLN A 25 5.75 3.64 -10.95
CA GLN A 25 4.69 2.82 -10.36
C GLN A 25 5.23 1.85 -9.31
N GLU A 26 6.38 1.22 -9.56
CA GLU A 26 7.05 0.31 -8.62
C GLU A 26 7.71 1.08 -7.45
N SER A 27 8.22 2.29 -7.70
CA SER A 27 8.83 3.13 -6.65
C SER A 27 7.80 3.84 -5.78
N THR A 28 6.60 4.09 -6.30
CA THR A 28 5.51 4.63 -5.52
C THR A 28 5.05 3.51 -4.61
N ALA A 29 5.33 3.64 -3.32
CA ALA A 29 4.76 2.80 -2.26
C ALA A 29 3.24 3.03 -2.12
N ARG A 30 2.52 3.21 -3.24
CA ARG A 30 1.07 3.26 -3.29
C ARG A 30 0.58 1.88 -2.92
N PRO A 31 -0.10 1.77 -1.78
CA PRO A 31 -0.56 0.48 -1.39
C PRO A 31 -1.64 0.00 -2.38
N PRO A 32 -1.70 -1.30 -2.67
CA PRO A 32 -2.62 -1.85 -3.68
C PRO A 32 -4.08 -1.50 -3.39
N TRP A 33 -4.45 -1.27 -2.12
CA TRP A 33 -5.78 -0.81 -1.71
C TRP A 33 -6.08 0.66 -2.01
N GLN A 34 -5.16 1.49 -2.53
CA GLN A 34 -5.50 2.88 -2.92
C GLN A 34 -6.12 2.97 -4.32
N SER A 35 -6.06 1.88 -5.10
CA SER A 35 -6.73 1.78 -6.40
C SER A 35 -8.22 1.47 -6.21
N SER A 36 -9.09 2.27 -6.82
CA SER A 36 -10.55 2.12 -6.79
C SER A 36 -11.06 0.77 -7.32
N GLY A 37 -10.21 -0.06 -7.94
CA GLY A 37 -10.55 -1.40 -8.46
C GLY A 37 -9.82 -2.56 -7.80
N SER A 38 -9.12 -2.34 -6.68
CA SER A 38 -8.24 -3.37 -6.09
C SER A 38 -8.96 -4.59 -5.52
N GLY A 39 -10.28 -4.53 -5.30
CA GLY A 39 -11.03 -5.58 -4.61
C GLY A 39 -10.62 -5.80 -3.15
N VAL A 40 -9.59 -5.11 -2.65
CA VAL A 40 -9.17 -5.12 -1.24
C VAL A 40 -10.16 -4.34 -0.36
N PHE A 41 -11.05 -3.55 -0.98
CA PHE A 41 -12.19 -2.90 -0.34
C PHE A 41 -13.46 -3.77 -0.27
N THR A 42 -13.36 -5.09 -0.35
CA THR A 42 -14.51 -5.92 0.01
C THR A 42 -14.69 -5.84 1.52
N GLU A 43 -15.69 -5.06 1.93
CA GLU A 43 -16.44 -5.28 3.17
C GLU A 43 -15.67 -5.08 4.47
N SER A 44 -15.10 -3.89 4.65
CA SER A 44 -14.68 -3.40 5.97
C SER A 44 -14.91 -1.90 6.02
N ALA A 45 -16.19 -1.52 6.06
CA ALA A 45 -16.64 -0.13 6.07
C ALA A 45 -16.27 0.62 7.36
N GLU A 46 -15.85 -0.08 8.41
CA GLU A 46 -15.65 0.50 9.75
C GLU A 46 -14.44 1.43 9.83
N CYS A 47 -13.33 1.16 9.12
CA CYS A 47 -12.20 2.11 9.11
C CYS A 47 -12.49 3.39 8.34
N HIS A 48 -13.53 3.45 7.51
CA HIS A 48 -13.87 4.68 6.80
C HIS A 48 -14.69 5.64 7.66
N THR A 49 -15.30 5.16 8.74
CA THR A 49 -16.09 5.98 9.67
C THR A 49 -15.28 6.46 10.87
N ASP A 50 -14.13 5.84 11.14
CA ASP A 50 -13.29 6.11 12.32
C ASP A 50 -11.84 6.36 11.87
N ASP A 51 -11.43 7.63 11.91
CA ASP A 51 -10.09 8.07 11.52
C ASP A 51 -9.01 7.53 12.48
N GLU A 52 -9.33 7.29 13.76
CA GLU A 52 -8.39 6.71 14.72
C GLU A 52 -8.15 5.23 14.40
N LEU A 53 -9.22 4.50 14.07
CA LEU A 53 -9.13 3.11 13.63
C LEU A 53 -8.33 2.98 12.34
N LEU A 54 -8.56 3.88 11.38
CA LEU A 54 -7.83 3.94 10.13
C LEU A 54 -6.32 4.15 10.35
N ASP A 55 -5.94 5.12 11.18
CA ASP A 55 -4.54 5.38 11.51
C ASP A 55 -3.88 4.19 12.23
N LEU A 56 -4.59 3.54 13.17
CA LEU A 56 -4.11 2.33 13.84
C LEU A 56 -3.81 1.21 12.84
N CYS A 57 -4.76 0.89 11.96
CA CYS A 57 -4.61 -0.21 11.01
C CYS A 57 -3.53 0.08 9.95
N GLN A 58 -3.39 1.34 9.52
CA GLN A 58 -2.31 1.75 8.62
C GLN A 58 -0.94 1.62 9.28
N ARG A 59 -0.79 2.07 10.53
CA ARG A 59 0.46 1.91 11.31
C ARG A 59 0.80 0.45 11.53
N CYS A 60 -0.18 -0.37 11.88
CA CYS A 60 -0.01 -1.80 12.09
C CYS A 60 0.51 -2.49 10.82
N ALA A 61 -0.10 -2.23 9.66
CA ALA A 61 0.35 -2.79 8.39
C ALA A 61 1.78 -2.35 8.02
N LYS A 62 2.13 -1.09 8.30
CA LYS A 62 3.47 -0.54 8.06
C LYS A 62 4.55 -1.20 8.93
N LEU A 63 4.28 -1.39 10.22
CA LEU A 63 5.24 -1.97 11.17
C LEU A 63 5.42 -3.47 10.99
N THR A 64 4.32 -4.19 10.73
CA THR A 64 4.34 -5.64 10.51
C THR A 64 4.89 -6.02 9.15
N LYS A 65 4.81 -5.11 8.17
CA LYS A 65 5.11 -5.34 6.75
C LYS A 65 4.23 -6.44 6.15
N SER A 66 3.09 -6.74 6.77
CA SER A 66 2.15 -7.75 6.31
C SER A 66 1.04 -7.11 5.49
N LYS A 67 0.84 -7.62 4.27
CA LYS A 67 -0.27 -7.20 3.40
C LYS A 67 -1.65 -7.62 3.95
N LEU A 68 -1.69 -8.57 4.89
CA LEU A 68 -2.93 -9.07 5.52
C LEU A 68 -3.30 -8.29 6.79
N ALA A 69 -2.37 -7.55 7.41
CA ALA A 69 -2.62 -6.85 8.66
C ALA A 69 -3.66 -5.72 8.50
N TYR A 70 -3.63 -4.99 7.39
CA TYR A 70 -4.59 -3.91 7.13
C TYR A 70 -6.04 -4.43 7.00
N PRO A 71 -6.36 -5.37 6.08
CA PRO A 71 -7.74 -5.87 5.95
C PRO A 71 -8.19 -6.65 7.20
N ALA A 72 -7.29 -7.35 7.89
CA ALA A 72 -7.65 -8.05 9.13
C ALA A 72 -7.99 -7.07 10.27
N CYS A 73 -7.21 -5.99 10.44
CA CYS A 73 -7.47 -4.95 11.44
C CYS A 73 -8.76 -4.17 11.16
N CYS A 74 -9.07 -3.98 9.88
CA CYS A 74 -10.25 -3.26 9.44
C CYS A 74 -11.53 -4.09 9.46
N SER A 75 -11.40 -5.41 9.55
CA SER A 75 -12.51 -6.35 9.68
C SER A 75 -13.26 -6.13 11.01
N THR A 76 -14.42 -6.78 11.12
CA THR A 76 -15.21 -6.85 12.36
C THR A 76 -14.54 -7.74 13.43
N ASP A 77 -13.40 -8.35 13.11
CA ASP A 77 -12.61 -9.15 14.04
C ASP A 77 -11.88 -8.27 15.09
N LEU A 78 -12.47 -8.22 16.28
CA LEU A 78 -11.92 -7.50 17.43
C LEU A 78 -10.55 -8.03 17.89
N GLN A 79 -10.22 -9.30 17.61
CA GLN A 79 -8.92 -9.87 18.00
C GLN A 79 -7.78 -9.29 17.17
N ALA A 80 -7.99 -9.15 15.85
CA ALA A 80 -7.02 -8.55 14.96
C ALA A 80 -6.78 -7.06 15.30
N ARG A 81 -7.86 -6.34 15.62
CA ARG A 81 -7.80 -4.94 16.06
C ARG A 81 -7.01 -4.78 17.36
N LYS A 82 -7.27 -5.62 18.37
CA LYS A 82 -6.53 -5.62 19.64
C LYS A 82 -5.06 -6.00 19.46
N TRP A 83 -4.77 -6.99 18.62
CA TRP A 83 -3.40 -7.34 18.30
C TRP A 83 -2.65 -6.17 17.65
N CYS A 84 -3.30 -5.44 16.73
CA CYS A 84 -2.72 -4.25 16.13
C CYS A 84 -2.53 -3.10 17.15
N SER A 85 -3.45 -2.88 18.09
CA SER A 85 -3.23 -1.90 19.17
C SER A 85 -2.03 -2.29 20.00
N ASP A 86 -1.94 -3.55 20.41
CA ASP A 86 -0.85 -4.01 21.27
C ASP A 86 0.49 -3.91 20.55
N TYR A 87 0.53 -4.29 19.26
CA TYR A 87 1.73 -4.24 18.44
C TYR A 87 2.19 -2.81 18.11
N VAL A 88 1.27 -1.86 17.92
CA VAL A 88 1.59 -0.46 17.63
C VAL A 88 2.03 0.27 18.90
N TYR A 89 1.34 0.08 20.02
CA TYR A 89 1.60 0.81 21.27
C TYR A 89 2.73 0.21 22.11
N PHE A 90 2.83 -1.11 22.17
CA PHE A 90 3.89 -1.80 22.93
C PHE A 90 5.05 -2.27 22.02
N GLY A 91 4.91 -2.10 20.70
CA GLY A 91 5.94 -2.39 19.72
C GLY A 91 6.12 -3.87 19.42
N ARG A 92 6.89 -4.17 18.36
CA ARG A 92 7.60 -5.46 18.28
C ARG A 92 8.38 -5.56 19.57
N GLY A 93 8.01 -6.50 20.44
CA GLY A 93 8.93 -7.02 21.41
C GLY A 93 10.19 -7.42 20.65
N GLN A 94 11.20 -6.57 20.71
CA GLN A 94 12.55 -7.06 20.87
C GLN A 94 12.50 -7.80 22.20
N TYR A 95 12.07 -9.06 22.15
CA TYR A 95 12.46 -10.04 23.14
C TYR A 95 13.96 -10.27 22.89
N ASP A 96 14.79 -9.32 23.33
CA ASP A 96 16.17 -9.61 23.69
C ASP A 96 16.08 -10.47 24.96
N PHE A 97 15.83 -11.78 24.78
CA PHE A 97 16.16 -12.75 25.81
C PHE A 97 17.69 -12.77 25.91
N TYR A 98 18.23 -12.28 27.03
CA TYR A 98 19.58 -12.58 27.49
C TYR A 98 19.77 -14.09 27.68
#